data_AF-A0A5P8M2F5-F1
#
_entry.id   AF-A0A5P8M2F5-F1
#
_cell.length_a   1.000
_cell.length_b   1.000
_cell.length_c   1.000
_cell.angle_alpha   90.00
_cell.angle_beta   90.00
_cell.angle_gamma   90.00
#
_symmetry.space_group_name_H-M   'P 1'
#
loop_
_entity.id
_entity.type
_entity.pdbx_description
1 polymer ?
#
loop_
_entity_poly.entity_id
_entity_poly.type
_entity_poly.pdbx_seq_one_letter_code
_entity_poly.pdbx_strand_id
1 'polypeptide(L)'
;MSGLMYWPLLRGRQFDLLALQLLTQENLLTDRIVPIIEPIRDAAVLPRLLKLRNRAGLPTVMIQNPSVGTYGLDNQKRYPLTAALADPQILQGWWWRPELAVPPNQVLLLDDPQLLPPAAIIQQARYLVVPSDPRILHAVQHPRRIFLHDPWPRVLRTQEFGQYADTPLLAEQHWAAAHGFVGISDYSLSGAPYFDKGWAQGTIALHIAYFRDGGVWLHHFLPPAASGPQAVQFQRLQAELRRWLASHRHSILWDAPLRELLHYGDIDHYPGLGVIKKLSVAHQILSVQHTLS
;
A
#
# COMPACT_ATOMS: atom_id res chain seq x y z
N MET A 1 16.26 -18.32 7.05
CA MET A 1 15.95 -17.17 6.18
C MET A 1 15.26 -16.14 7.05
N SER A 2 15.87 -14.99 7.32
CA SER A 2 15.15 -13.88 7.96
C SER A 2 14.12 -13.37 6.94
N GLY A 3 12.84 -13.63 7.16
CA GLY A 3 11.77 -13.22 6.26
C GLY A 3 11.76 -11.70 6.07
N LEU A 4 11.65 -11.24 4.83
CA LEU A 4 11.52 -9.81 4.51
C LEU A 4 10.30 -9.23 5.22
N MET A 5 10.43 -8.01 5.75
CA MET A 5 9.27 -7.23 6.21
C MET A 5 8.53 -6.62 5.02
N TYR A 6 7.23 -6.39 5.14
CA TYR A 6 6.44 -5.68 4.14
C TYR A 6 6.07 -4.28 4.61
N TRP A 7 6.38 -3.28 3.77
CA TRP A 7 6.26 -1.87 4.07
C TRP A 7 5.34 -1.18 3.05
N PRO A 8 4.03 -1.50 2.99
CA PRO A 8 3.12 -0.91 2.01
C PRO A 8 3.08 0.61 2.19
N LEU A 9 3.35 1.35 1.12
CA LEU A 9 3.24 2.80 1.09
C LEU A 9 1.81 3.18 0.73
N LEU A 10 1.08 3.66 1.73
CA LEU A 10 -0.29 4.12 1.60
C LEU A 10 -0.32 5.65 1.57
N ARG A 11 -0.78 6.21 0.45
CA ARG A 11 -1.26 7.60 0.42
C ARG A 11 -2.52 7.62 1.27
N GLY A 12 -2.48 8.19 2.47
CA GLY A 12 -3.45 8.09 3.58
C GLY A 12 -4.89 8.52 3.27
N ARG A 13 -5.49 7.91 2.24
CA ARG A 13 -6.88 7.99 1.86
C ARG A 13 -7.69 7.22 2.88
N GLN A 14 -8.90 7.71 3.13
CA GLN A 14 -9.77 7.15 4.14
C GLN A 14 -9.92 5.62 4.03
N PHE A 15 -10.14 5.06 2.84
CA PHE A 15 -10.37 3.63 2.68
C PHE A 15 -9.10 2.76 2.77
N ASP A 16 -7.93 3.31 2.44
CA ASP A 16 -6.64 2.63 2.67
C ASP A 16 -6.35 2.56 4.19
N LEU A 17 -6.63 3.65 4.92
CA LEU A 17 -6.51 3.71 6.37
C LEU A 17 -7.53 2.80 7.07
N LEU A 18 -8.77 2.73 6.55
CA LEU A 18 -9.79 1.81 7.07
C LEU A 18 -9.45 0.35 6.81
N ALA A 19 -8.75 0.02 5.73
CA ALA A 19 -8.26 -1.34 5.48
C ALA A 19 -7.26 -1.76 6.55
N LEU A 20 -6.26 -0.92 6.84
CA LEU A 20 -5.32 -1.15 7.94
C LEU A 20 -6.01 -1.20 9.30
N GLN A 21 -7.01 -0.34 9.51
CA GLN A 21 -7.77 -0.34 10.76
C GLN A 21 -8.50 -1.67 10.93
N LEU A 22 -9.22 -2.14 9.91
CA LEU A 22 -9.89 -3.45 9.92
C LEU A 22 -8.91 -4.56 10.27
N LEU A 23 -7.79 -4.67 9.54
CA LEU A 23 -6.81 -5.74 9.76
C LEU A 23 -6.18 -5.68 11.16
N THR A 24 -5.98 -4.48 11.71
CA THR A 24 -5.43 -4.30 13.06
C THR A 24 -6.48 -4.65 14.13
N GLN A 25 -7.74 -4.24 13.97
CA GLN A 25 -8.82 -4.54 14.92
C GLN A 25 -9.09 -6.04 15.05
N GLU A 26 -9.01 -6.75 13.91
CA GLU A 26 -9.22 -8.19 13.84
C GLU A 26 -7.96 -9.00 14.20
N ASN A 27 -6.86 -8.35 14.62
CA ASN A 27 -5.58 -8.99 14.96
C ASN A 27 -5.01 -9.89 13.84
N LEU A 28 -5.18 -9.47 12.58
CA LEU A 28 -4.75 -10.26 11.40
C LEU A 28 -3.33 -9.92 10.93
N LEU A 29 -2.70 -8.91 11.52
CA LEU A 29 -1.37 -8.43 11.13
C LEU A 29 -0.30 -8.89 12.11
N THR A 30 0.86 -9.24 11.55
CA THR A 30 2.10 -9.46 12.28
C THR A 30 2.91 -8.17 12.37
N ASP A 31 3.93 -8.15 13.23
CA ASP A 31 4.91 -7.07 13.36
C ASP A 31 5.81 -6.91 12.11
N ARG A 32 5.79 -7.88 11.19
CA ARG A 32 6.44 -7.79 9.87
C ARG A 32 5.75 -6.84 8.90
N ILE A 33 4.53 -6.38 9.20
CA ILE A 33 3.79 -5.44 8.37
C ILE A 33 3.94 -4.02 8.94
N VAL A 34 4.81 -3.24 8.30
CA VAL A 34 5.21 -1.89 8.73
C VAL A 34 4.72 -0.86 7.70
N PRO A 35 3.43 -0.50 7.70
CA PRO A 35 2.89 0.43 6.70
C PRO A 35 3.58 1.78 6.78
N ILE A 36 3.87 2.35 5.60
CA ILE A 36 4.32 3.72 5.45
C ILE A 36 3.10 4.56 5.08
N ILE A 37 2.66 5.43 5.98
CA ILE A 37 1.49 6.27 5.79
C ILE A 37 1.95 7.67 5.42
N GLU A 38 1.65 8.07 4.19
CA GLU A 38 1.78 9.46 3.74
C GLU A 38 0.44 10.18 3.83
N PRO A 39 0.23 11.08 4.81
CA PRO A 39 -1.05 11.75 4.96
C PRO A 39 -1.26 12.72 3.81
N ILE A 40 -2.41 12.60 3.13
CA ILE A 40 -2.78 13.49 2.02
C ILE A 40 -3.80 14.56 2.43
N ARG A 41 -4.54 14.33 3.52
CA ARG A 41 -5.59 15.21 4.06
C ARG A 41 -5.68 15.03 5.57
N ASP A 42 -6.17 16.06 6.26
CA ASP A 42 -6.38 16.00 7.70
C ASP A 42 -7.67 15.23 8.02
N ALA A 43 -7.53 13.95 8.35
CA ALA A 43 -8.64 13.01 8.48
C ALA A 43 -8.67 12.35 9.86
N ALA A 44 -9.87 12.33 10.48
CA ALA A 44 -10.09 11.78 11.82
C ALA A 44 -9.70 10.30 11.98
N VAL A 45 -9.71 9.52 10.89
CA VAL A 45 -9.35 8.10 10.90
C VAL A 45 -7.87 7.87 11.20
N LEU A 46 -7.00 8.80 10.81
CA LEU A 46 -5.55 8.65 10.96
C LEU A 46 -5.09 8.56 12.43
N PRO A 47 -5.38 9.51 13.33
CA PRO A 47 -4.96 9.37 14.74
C PRO A 47 -5.60 8.15 15.43
N ARG A 48 -6.81 7.74 15.03
CA ARG A 48 -7.45 6.54 15.56
C ARG A 48 -6.70 5.28 15.15
N LEU A 49 -6.31 5.18 13.88
CA LEU A 49 -5.49 4.09 13.37
C LEU A 49 -4.15 4.01 14.09
N LEU A 50 -3.43 5.14 14.21
CA LEU A 50 -2.13 5.14 14.91
C LEU A 50 -2.28 4.68 16.36
N LYS A 51 -3.27 5.21 17.09
CA LYS A 51 -3.56 4.79 18.47
C LYS A 51 -3.89 3.30 18.57
N LEU A 52 -4.64 2.77 17.61
CA LEU A 52 -4.98 1.35 17.55
C LEU A 52 -3.74 0.48 17.32
N ARG A 53 -2.91 0.83 16.33
CA ARG A 53 -1.68 0.08 16.01
C ARG A 53 -0.67 0.13 17.15
N ASN A 54 -0.51 1.28 17.81
CA ASN A 54 0.33 1.43 19.00
C ASN A 54 -0.10 0.47 20.12
N ARG A 55 -1.41 0.40 20.41
CA ARG A 55 -1.95 -0.54 21.42
C ARG A 55 -1.70 -2.00 21.06
N ALA A 56 -1.67 -2.33 19.76
CA ALA A 56 -1.35 -3.66 19.27
C ALA A 56 0.17 -3.93 19.21
N GLY A 57 1.03 -2.96 19.55
CA GLY A 57 2.48 -3.09 19.44
C GLY A 57 3.00 -3.20 18.00
N LEU A 58 2.21 -2.73 17.02
CA LEU A 58 2.54 -2.84 15.61
C LEU A 58 3.18 -1.54 15.09
N PRO A 59 4.38 -1.61 14.50
CA PRO A 59 5.07 -0.43 14.03
C PRO A 59 4.36 0.21 12.82
N THR A 60 4.52 1.51 12.67
CA THR A 60 4.00 2.30 11.55
C THR A 60 4.97 3.42 11.22
N VAL A 61 5.27 3.64 9.94
CA VAL A 61 6.02 4.83 9.52
C VAL A 61 5.03 5.92 9.16
N MET A 62 5.18 7.08 9.78
CA MET A 62 4.35 8.26 9.53
C MET A 62 5.18 9.32 8.80
N ILE A 63 4.85 9.63 7.55
CA ILE A 63 5.55 10.66 6.78
C ILE A 63 5.28 12.05 7.37
N GLN A 64 6.36 12.78 7.67
CA GLN A 64 6.30 14.12 8.27
C GLN A 64 6.28 15.24 7.21
N ASN A 65 6.84 15.01 6.03
CA ASN A 65 6.82 15.93 4.89
C ASN A 65 6.14 15.29 3.67
N PRO A 66 4.80 15.21 3.65
CA PRO A 66 4.09 14.63 2.51
C PRO A 66 4.48 15.33 1.21
N SER A 67 4.82 14.53 0.21
CA SER A 67 5.12 14.93 -1.17
C SER A 67 3.86 15.27 -1.98
N VAL A 68 2.70 14.73 -1.56
CA VAL A 68 1.43 14.89 -2.26
C VAL A 68 0.26 15.20 -1.33
N GLY A 69 -0.82 15.72 -1.91
CA GLY A 69 -2.03 16.12 -1.19
C GLY A 69 -1.89 17.49 -0.55
N THR A 70 -2.82 17.82 0.35
CA THR A 70 -2.90 19.13 1.01
C THR A 70 -2.53 19.07 2.49
N TYR A 71 -2.22 17.88 3.03
CA TYR A 71 -1.87 17.74 4.44
C TYR A 71 -0.67 18.61 4.81
N GLY A 72 0.41 18.64 4.03
CA GLY A 72 1.59 19.47 4.38
C GLY A 72 1.36 20.98 4.34
N LEU A 73 0.25 21.46 3.77
CA LEU A 73 0.01 22.89 3.52
C LEU A 73 -0.62 23.64 4.72
N ASP A 74 -1.28 22.91 5.61
CA ASP A 74 -1.98 23.50 6.75
C ASP A 74 -1.15 23.39 8.03
N ASN A 75 -0.86 24.52 8.68
CA ASN A 75 -0.12 24.52 9.94
C ASN A 75 -1.01 24.17 11.15
N GLN A 76 -2.33 24.29 11.04
CA GLN A 76 -3.28 24.01 12.12
C GLN A 76 -4.07 22.74 11.83
N LYS A 77 -3.71 21.65 12.50
CA LYS A 77 -4.42 20.37 12.36
C LYS A 77 -5.67 20.33 13.21
N ARG A 78 -6.80 19.99 12.60
CA ARG A 78 -8.03 19.59 13.29
C ARG A 78 -7.83 18.27 14.03
N TYR A 79 -6.98 17.39 13.51
CA TYR A 79 -6.64 16.09 14.11
C TYR A 79 -5.13 15.95 14.34
N PRO A 80 -4.58 16.62 15.37
CA PRO A 80 -3.14 16.62 15.62
C PRO A 80 -2.60 15.23 15.95
N LEU A 81 -1.39 14.93 15.46
CA LEU A 81 -0.74 13.63 15.64
C LEU A 81 0.33 13.62 16.75
N THR A 82 0.58 14.74 17.43
CA THR A 82 1.67 14.92 18.40
C THR A 82 1.73 13.81 19.45
N ALA A 83 0.59 13.42 20.02
CA ALA A 83 0.54 12.35 21.02
C ALA A 83 0.87 10.97 20.43
N ALA A 84 0.49 10.71 19.17
CA ALA A 84 0.80 9.45 18.49
C ALA A 84 2.27 9.38 18.09
N LEU A 85 2.86 10.50 17.65
CA LEU A 85 4.27 10.60 17.24
C LEU A 85 5.26 10.48 18.41
N ALA A 86 4.79 10.64 19.66
CA ALA A 86 5.61 10.40 20.85
C ALA A 86 5.80 8.90 21.16
N ASP A 87 5.04 8.03 20.50
CA ASP A 87 5.10 6.57 20.71
C ASP A 87 6.25 5.96 19.90
N PRO A 88 7.11 5.11 20.51
CA PRO A 88 8.24 4.49 19.82
C PRO A 88 7.85 3.54 18.67
N GLN A 89 6.59 3.08 18.62
CA GLN A 89 6.07 2.28 17.50
C GLN A 89 5.77 3.13 16.25
N ILE A 90 5.62 4.45 16.42
CA ILE A 90 5.44 5.38 15.32
C ILE A 90 6.81 5.92 14.90
N LEU A 91 7.35 5.32 13.86
CA LEU A 91 8.58 5.78 13.21
C LEU A 91 8.26 7.03 12.39
N GLN A 92 9.12 8.05 12.43
CA GLN A 92 8.94 9.21 11.56
C GLN A 92 9.67 8.98 10.24
N GLY A 93 8.93 9.15 9.15
CA GLY A 93 9.44 9.01 7.79
C GLY A 93 9.58 10.36 7.11
N TRP A 94 10.60 10.49 6.26
CA TRP A 94 10.87 11.72 5.54
C TRP A 94 11.23 11.43 4.09
N TRP A 95 10.53 12.05 3.14
CA TRP A 95 11.02 12.16 1.77
C TRP A 95 12.27 13.03 1.78
N TRP A 96 13.40 12.49 1.33
CA TRP A 96 14.66 13.21 1.41
C TRP A 96 14.66 14.43 0.50
N ARG A 97 15.08 15.58 1.02
CA ARG A 97 15.35 16.80 0.26
C ARG A 97 16.65 17.44 0.78
N PRO A 98 17.53 18.00 -0.07
CA PRO A 98 18.83 18.53 0.36
C PRO A 98 18.76 19.56 1.49
N GLU A 99 17.71 20.38 1.51
CA GLU A 99 17.46 21.44 2.48
C GLU A 99 16.86 20.94 3.82
N LEU A 100 16.51 19.66 3.90
CA LEU A 100 15.77 19.13 5.05
C LEU A 100 16.72 18.77 6.19
N ALA A 101 16.52 19.41 7.35
CA ALA A 101 17.16 19.01 8.60
C ALA A 101 16.43 17.79 9.18
N VAL A 102 16.82 16.58 8.76
CA VAL A 102 16.26 15.35 9.32
C VAL A 102 16.91 15.09 10.68
N PRO A 103 16.15 14.83 11.75
CA PRO A 103 16.71 14.25 12.97
C PRO A 103 17.46 12.93 12.68
N PRO A 104 18.44 12.52 13.50
CA PRO A 104 19.03 11.20 13.36
C PRO A 104 18.01 10.08 13.68
N ASN A 105 18.32 8.86 13.27
CA ASN A 105 17.55 7.65 13.55
C ASN A 105 16.10 7.68 13.03
N GLN A 106 15.87 8.31 11.87
CA GLN A 106 14.57 8.36 11.18
C GLN A 106 14.51 7.42 9.98
N VAL A 107 13.33 7.21 9.42
CA VAL A 107 13.17 6.52 8.13
C VAL A 107 13.30 7.57 7.02
N LEU A 108 14.20 7.33 6.05
CA LEU A 108 14.32 8.20 4.88
C LEU A 108 13.80 7.47 3.64
N LEU A 109 13.09 8.21 2.81
CA LEU A 109 12.59 7.74 1.52
C LEU A 109 13.30 8.51 0.42
N LEU A 110 13.79 7.79 -0.58
CA LEU A 110 14.48 8.35 -1.73
C LEU A 110 13.58 8.24 -2.95
N ASP A 111 13.56 9.27 -3.79
CA ASP A 111 12.76 9.33 -5.02
C ASP A 111 13.51 9.98 -6.19
N ASP A 112 14.61 10.69 -5.94
CA ASP A 112 15.39 11.37 -6.97
C ASP A 112 16.88 10.97 -6.93
N PRO A 113 17.41 10.31 -7.98
CA PRO A 113 18.82 9.93 -8.04
C PRO A 113 19.79 11.10 -8.19
N GLN A 114 19.30 12.30 -8.54
CA GLN A 114 20.14 13.50 -8.63
C GLN A 114 20.31 14.19 -7.27
N LEU A 115 19.43 13.89 -6.32
CA LEU A 115 19.36 14.54 -5.01
C LEU A 115 19.62 13.55 -3.88
N LEU A 116 20.64 12.69 -4.00
CA LEU A 116 20.92 11.69 -2.95
C LEU A 116 21.45 12.34 -1.65
N PRO A 117 21.08 11.81 -0.48
CA PRO A 117 21.60 12.30 0.79
C PRO A 117 23.11 12.09 0.91
N PRO A 118 23.84 13.01 1.57
CA PRO A 118 25.24 12.79 1.91
C PRO A 118 25.43 11.51 2.75
N ALA A 119 26.61 10.89 2.64
CA ALA A 119 26.93 9.64 3.36
C ALA A 119 26.70 9.73 4.88
N ALA A 120 26.97 10.88 5.50
CA ALA A 120 26.72 11.09 6.92
C ALA A 120 25.23 10.98 7.29
N ILE A 121 24.33 11.47 6.43
CA ILE A 121 22.88 11.37 6.63
C ILE A 121 22.40 9.94 6.40
N ILE A 122 22.92 9.26 5.36
CA ILE A 122 22.66 7.84 5.08
C ILE A 122 22.99 6.97 6.31
N GLN A 123 24.15 7.20 6.93
CA GLN A 123 24.61 6.42 8.09
C GLN A 123 23.77 6.64 9.35
N GLN A 124 23.13 7.80 9.48
CA GLN A 124 22.28 8.13 10.62
C GLN A 124 20.83 7.63 10.46
N ALA A 125 20.44 7.21 9.26
CA ALA A 125 19.09 6.71 9.01
C ALA A 125 18.83 5.40 9.75
N ARG A 126 17.64 5.25 10.34
CA ARG A 126 17.20 3.97 10.93
C ARG A 126 16.91 2.95 9.86
N TYR A 127 16.24 3.38 8.80
CA TYR A 127 15.91 2.63 7.58
C TYR A 127 15.99 3.56 6.37
N LEU A 128 16.36 3.01 5.22
CA LEU A 128 16.29 3.69 3.93
C LEU A 128 15.30 2.95 3.03
N VAL A 129 14.27 3.64 2.58
CA VAL A 129 13.35 3.16 1.54
C VAL A 129 13.95 3.58 0.20
N VAL A 130 14.40 2.60 -0.56
CA VAL A 130 15.20 2.78 -1.77
C VAL A 130 14.40 2.30 -2.97
N PRO A 131 14.09 3.18 -3.93
CA PRO A 131 13.33 2.81 -5.12
C PRO A 131 14.17 1.92 -6.03
N SER A 132 13.51 1.19 -6.92
CA SER A 132 14.16 0.30 -7.90
C SER A 132 14.98 1.01 -8.99
N ASP A 133 15.27 2.31 -8.85
CA ASP A 133 16.14 3.04 -9.78
C ASP A 133 17.60 2.55 -9.64
N PRO A 134 18.22 2.03 -10.72
CA PRO A 134 19.57 1.48 -10.65
C PRO A 134 20.64 2.45 -10.13
N ARG A 135 20.47 3.77 -10.37
CA ARG A 135 21.42 4.79 -9.92
C ARG A 135 21.39 4.92 -8.40
N ILE A 136 20.18 4.87 -7.82
CA ILE A 136 20.01 4.92 -6.36
C ILE A 136 20.49 3.60 -5.74
N LEU A 137 20.09 2.46 -6.31
CA LEU A 137 20.50 1.14 -5.83
C LEU A 137 22.02 0.96 -5.77
N HIS A 138 22.74 1.48 -6.77
CA HIS A 138 24.20 1.45 -6.82
C HIS A 138 24.84 2.39 -5.79
N ALA A 139 24.31 3.62 -5.68
CA ALA A 139 24.91 4.66 -4.83
C ALA A 139 24.63 4.50 -3.32
N VAL A 140 23.52 3.87 -2.94
CA VAL A 140 23.05 3.84 -1.55
C VAL A 140 23.33 2.49 -0.90
N GLN A 141 24.34 2.49 -0.02
CA GLN A 141 24.70 1.34 0.81
C GLN A 141 24.27 1.57 2.25
N HIS A 142 23.43 0.67 2.78
CA HIS A 142 22.96 0.70 4.16
C HIS A 142 22.49 -0.70 4.58
N PRO A 143 22.72 -1.16 5.83
CA PRO A 143 22.33 -2.50 6.26
C PRO A 143 20.82 -2.69 6.43
N ARG A 144 20.05 -1.59 6.53
CA ARG A 144 18.60 -1.60 6.73
C ARG A 144 17.90 -0.89 5.57
N ARG A 145 18.00 -1.46 4.37
CA ARG A 145 17.31 -0.97 3.18
C ARG A 145 15.98 -1.69 2.99
N ILE A 146 14.97 -0.93 2.57
CA ILE A 146 13.65 -1.41 2.16
C ILE A 146 13.52 -1.17 0.66
N PHE A 147 13.25 -2.22 -0.12
CA PHE A 147 13.17 -2.14 -1.57
C PHE A 147 11.80 -1.62 -1.99
N LEU A 148 11.72 -0.40 -2.52
CA LEU A 148 10.48 0.19 -3.03
C LEU A 148 10.37 -0.04 -4.53
N HIS A 149 9.38 -0.80 -4.95
CA HIS A 149 9.10 -1.01 -6.37
C HIS A 149 7.67 -0.54 -6.71
N ASP A 150 7.46 -0.10 -7.94
CA ASP A 150 6.12 0.21 -8.46
C ASP A 150 5.85 -0.66 -9.69
N PRO A 151 5.19 -1.81 -9.52
CA PRO A 151 4.93 -2.73 -10.62
C PRO A 151 3.62 -2.36 -11.35
N TRP A 152 2.93 -1.30 -10.93
CA TRP A 152 1.65 -0.92 -11.50
C TRP A 152 1.78 -0.48 -12.96
N PRO A 153 0.89 -0.94 -13.85
CA PRO A 153 0.83 -0.43 -15.20
C PRO A 153 0.37 1.03 -15.15
N ARG A 154 1.04 1.88 -15.95
CA ARG A 154 0.69 3.29 -16.10
C ARG A 154 -0.47 3.43 -17.08
N VAL A 155 -1.68 3.18 -16.59
CA VAL A 155 -2.93 3.44 -17.32
C VAL A 155 -3.37 4.88 -17.10
N LEU A 156 -4.17 5.46 -18.00
CA LEU A 156 -4.79 6.78 -17.84
C LEU A 156 -6.29 6.69 -17.48
N ARG A 157 -6.91 5.55 -17.72
CA ARG A 157 -8.33 5.28 -17.47
C ARG A 157 -8.53 3.85 -17.00
N THR A 158 -9.55 3.63 -16.16
CA THR A 158 -9.88 2.30 -15.62
C THR A 158 -10.02 1.23 -16.71
N GLN A 159 -10.61 1.55 -17.87
CA GLN A 159 -10.80 0.58 -18.96
C GLN A 159 -9.49 0.05 -19.55
N GLU A 160 -8.39 0.79 -19.41
CA GLU A 160 -7.09 0.40 -19.97
C GLU A 160 -6.44 -0.75 -19.16
N PHE A 161 -6.94 -1.07 -17.96
CA PHE A 161 -6.58 -2.31 -17.28
C PHE A 161 -6.94 -3.56 -18.10
N GLY A 162 -7.84 -3.46 -19.10
CA GLY A 162 -8.15 -4.58 -19.99
C GLY A 162 -6.97 -5.03 -20.87
N GLN A 163 -5.93 -4.20 -20.96
CA GLN A 163 -4.66 -4.55 -21.61
C GLN A 163 -3.76 -5.40 -20.70
N TYR A 164 -4.04 -5.42 -19.40
CA TYR A 164 -3.24 -6.04 -18.35
C TYR A 164 -4.16 -6.89 -17.46
N ALA A 165 -4.50 -8.11 -17.89
CA ALA A 165 -5.35 -9.00 -17.10
C ALA A 165 -4.73 -9.29 -15.72
N ASP A 166 -3.41 -9.49 -15.69
CA ASP A 166 -2.64 -9.76 -14.49
C ASP A 166 -1.40 -8.86 -14.43
N THR A 167 -1.08 -8.35 -13.24
CA THR A 167 0.16 -7.60 -12.99
C THR A 167 0.88 -8.14 -11.75
N PRO A 168 2.22 -8.21 -11.75
CA PRO A 168 2.94 -8.61 -10.55
C PRO A 168 2.75 -7.55 -9.47
N LEU A 169 2.58 -7.98 -8.22
CA LEU A 169 2.60 -7.10 -7.05
C LEU A 169 3.81 -7.38 -6.19
N LEU A 170 4.11 -8.65 -5.92
CA LEU A 170 5.26 -9.08 -5.15
C LEU A 170 5.98 -10.15 -5.97
N ALA A 171 6.88 -9.71 -6.86
CA ALA A 171 7.69 -10.60 -7.70
C ALA A 171 9.21 -10.50 -7.41
N GLU A 172 9.65 -9.41 -6.78
CA GLU A 172 11.07 -9.10 -6.56
C GLU A 172 11.58 -9.49 -5.16
N GLN A 173 10.78 -10.19 -4.35
CA GLN A 173 11.13 -10.55 -2.97
C GLN A 173 12.40 -11.40 -2.88
N HIS A 174 12.60 -12.34 -3.81
CA HIS A 174 13.81 -13.17 -3.84
C HIS A 174 15.04 -12.34 -4.22
N TRP A 175 14.89 -11.45 -5.22
CA TRP A 175 15.95 -10.54 -5.62
C TRP A 175 16.32 -9.59 -4.48
N ALA A 176 15.34 -8.97 -3.82
CA ALA A 176 15.55 -8.04 -2.72
C ALA A 176 16.29 -8.73 -1.56
N ALA A 177 15.87 -9.94 -1.18
CA ALA A 177 16.55 -10.72 -0.14
C ALA A 177 18.01 -11.04 -0.52
N ALA A 178 18.26 -11.45 -1.77
CA ALA A 178 19.61 -11.74 -2.27
C ALA A 178 20.53 -10.50 -2.31
N HIS A 179 19.97 -9.29 -2.39
CA HIS A 179 20.70 -8.03 -2.41
C HIS A 179 20.74 -7.31 -1.05
N GLY A 180 20.46 -8.05 0.04
CA GLY A 180 20.62 -7.57 1.41
C GLY A 180 19.56 -6.55 1.86
N PHE A 181 18.41 -6.50 1.18
CA PHE A 181 17.27 -5.75 1.70
C PHE A 181 16.66 -6.48 2.90
N VAL A 182 16.18 -5.70 3.88
CA VAL A 182 15.50 -6.24 5.08
C VAL A 182 13.98 -6.15 4.98
N GLY A 183 13.48 -5.50 3.92
CA GLY A 183 12.06 -5.43 3.62
C GLY A 183 11.79 -5.00 2.18
N ILE A 184 10.53 -5.10 1.80
CA ILE A 184 10.00 -4.73 0.49
C ILE A 184 8.81 -3.79 0.68
N SER A 185 8.64 -2.86 -0.24
CA SER A 185 7.65 -1.80 -0.24
C SER A 185 7.10 -1.63 -1.64
N ASP A 186 5.85 -1.22 -1.71
CA ASP A 186 5.15 -0.86 -2.94
C ASP A 186 4.19 0.30 -2.65
N TYR A 187 3.44 0.73 -3.65
CA TYR A 187 2.40 1.77 -3.50
C TYR A 187 0.99 1.19 -3.32
N SER A 188 0.89 -0.02 -2.74
CA SER A 188 -0.33 -0.82 -2.55
C SER A 188 -1.17 -0.83 -3.83
N LEU A 189 -2.50 -0.72 -3.75
CA LEU A 189 -3.39 -0.74 -4.90
C LEU A 189 -3.51 0.61 -5.61
N SER A 190 -2.60 1.55 -5.37
CA SER A 190 -2.73 2.95 -5.81
C SER A 190 -1.66 3.37 -6.83
N GLY A 191 -0.51 2.67 -6.88
CA GLY A 191 0.62 3.03 -7.73
C GLY A 191 1.35 4.30 -7.24
N ALA A 192 2.55 4.56 -7.77
CA ALA A 192 3.32 5.75 -7.39
C ALA A 192 2.61 7.08 -7.73
N PRO A 193 1.98 7.23 -8.93
CA PRO A 193 1.31 8.47 -9.30
C PRO A 193 0.12 8.80 -8.38
N TYR A 194 0.01 10.07 -8.00
CA TYR A 194 -1.09 10.55 -7.17
C TYR A 194 -2.09 11.38 -7.98
N PHE A 195 -3.38 11.05 -7.82
CA PHE A 195 -4.49 11.79 -8.42
C PHE A 195 -5.49 12.21 -7.33
N ASP A 196 -5.63 13.50 -7.02
CA ASP A 196 -6.45 13.96 -5.88
C ASP A 196 -7.92 13.52 -5.94
N LYS A 197 -8.51 13.54 -7.15
CA LYS A 197 -9.90 13.09 -7.38
C LYS A 197 -10.03 11.60 -7.75
N GLY A 198 -8.92 10.85 -7.75
CA GLY A 198 -8.87 9.49 -8.28
C GLY A 198 -8.99 9.45 -9.82
N TRP A 199 -9.19 8.24 -10.37
CA TRP A 199 -9.40 8.02 -11.80
C TRP A 199 -10.79 8.49 -12.25
N ALA A 200 -10.89 8.93 -13.52
CA ALA A 200 -12.12 9.45 -14.10
C ALA A 200 -13.30 8.47 -14.00
N GLN A 201 -14.49 9.03 -13.76
CA GLN A 201 -15.69 8.27 -13.43
C GLN A 201 -16.37 7.67 -14.68
N GLY A 202 -16.85 6.43 -14.53
CA GLY A 202 -17.70 5.74 -15.51
C GLY A 202 -17.63 4.23 -15.33
N THR A 203 -16.44 3.67 -15.48
CA THR A 203 -16.17 2.23 -15.35
C THR A 203 -15.53 1.91 -14.00
N ILE A 204 -16.04 0.91 -13.31
CA ILE A 204 -15.45 0.39 -12.06
C ILE A 204 -14.59 -0.84 -12.36
N ALA A 205 -13.61 -1.13 -11.49
CA ALA A 205 -12.76 -2.32 -11.58
C ALA A 205 -12.63 -2.98 -10.20
N LEU A 206 -12.35 -4.30 -10.20
CA LEU A 206 -11.87 -5.00 -9.00
C LEU A 206 -10.41 -5.40 -9.23
N HIS A 207 -9.61 -5.28 -8.17
CA HIS A 207 -8.23 -5.76 -8.16
C HIS A 207 -8.11 -6.77 -7.03
N ILE A 208 -7.83 -8.04 -7.36
CA ILE A 208 -7.77 -9.13 -6.41
C ILE A 208 -6.38 -9.74 -6.43
N ALA A 209 -5.75 -9.78 -5.26
CA ALA A 209 -4.45 -10.38 -5.07
C ALA A 209 -4.55 -11.91 -5.12
N TYR A 210 -3.60 -12.58 -5.75
CA TYR A 210 -3.54 -14.04 -5.82
C TYR A 210 -2.09 -14.52 -5.96
N PHE A 211 -1.86 -15.80 -5.69
CA PHE A 211 -0.55 -16.43 -5.70
C PHE A 211 -0.22 -16.98 -7.08
N ARG A 212 0.93 -16.59 -7.58
CA ARG A 212 1.47 -17.07 -8.86
C ARG A 212 2.98 -16.94 -8.85
N ASP A 213 3.66 -17.97 -9.39
CA ASP A 213 5.11 -18.00 -9.59
C ASP A 213 5.91 -17.71 -8.30
N GLY A 214 5.42 -18.18 -7.15
CA GLY A 214 6.05 -17.98 -5.83
C GLY A 214 5.94 -16.57 -5.27
N GLY A 215 5.12 -15.71 -5.89
CA GLY A 215 4.86 -14.33 -5.47
C GLY A 215 3.36 -14.00 -5.40
N VAL A 216 3.07 -12.71 -5.31
CA VAL A 216 1.70 -12.17 -5.33
C VAL A 216 1.48 -11.37 -6.61
N TRP A 217 0.36 -11.62 -7.26
CA TRP A 217 -0.08 -10.93 -8.48
C TRP A 217 -1.46 -10.32 -8.25
N LEU A 218 -1.82 -9.33 -9.05
CA LEU A 218 -3.15 -8.73 -9.08
C LEU A 218 -3.85 -9.12 -10.36
N HIS A 219 -5.04 -9.72 -10.23
CA HIS A 219 -5.96 -9.86 -11.36
C HIS A 219 -6.86 -8.62 -11.44
N HIS A 220 -6.97 -8.05 -12.63
CA HIS A 220 -7.77 -6.85 -12.89
C HIS A 220 -9.08 -7.23 -13.57
N PHE A 221 -10.19 -7.15 -12.82
CA PHE A 221 -11.52 -7.38 -13.37
C PHE A 221 -12.10 -6.07 -13.90
N LEU A 222 -12.64 -6.12 -15.12
CA LEU A 222 -13.39 -5.05 -15.75
C LEU A 222 -14.73 -5.57 -16.23
N PRO A 223 -15.83 -4.80 -16.07
CA PRO A 223 -17.13 -5.25 -16.53
C PRO A 223 -17.10 -5.42 -18.06
N PRO A 224 -17.76 -6.46 -18.62
CA PRO A 224 -17.74 -6.75 -20.06
C PRO A 224 -18.22 -5.58 -20.93
N ALA A 225 -19.11 -4.76 -20.37
CA ALA A 225 -19.57 -3.52 -20.96
C ALA A 225 -19.43 -2.40 -19.92
N ALA A 226 -18.64 -1.39 -20.26
CA ALA A 226 -18.32 -0.20 -19.45
C ALA A 226 -19.50 0.77 -19.22
N SER A 227 -20.73 0.37 -19.58
CA SER A 227 -21.92 1.21 -19.54
C SER A 227 -22.87 0.83 -18.41
N GLY A 228 -23.60 1.83 -17.92
CA GLY A 228 -24.66 1.67 -16.92
C GLY A 228 -24.24 2.01 -15.48
N PRO A 229 -25.19 1.96 -14.53
CA PRO A 229 -24.94 2.29 -13.13
C PRO A 229 -23.86 1.42 -12.50
N GLN A 230 -23.08 2.00 -11.56
CA GLN A 230 -21.99 1.27 -10.89
C GLN A 230 -22.45 -0.01 -10.19
N ALA A 231 -23.67 -0.03 -9.64
CA ALA A 231 -24.23 -1.22 -9.00
C ALA A 231 -24.40 -2.38 -10.00
N VAL A 232 -24.87 -2.09 -11.22
CA VAL A 232 -25.03 -3.10 -12.28
C VAL A 232 -23.66 -3.60 -12.76
N GLN A 233 -22.68 -2.69 -12.89
CA GLN A 233 -21.30 -3.08 -13.21
C GLN A 233 -20.71 -3.98 -12.12
N PHE A 234 -21.01 -3.70 -10.84
CA PHE A 234 -20.53 -4.49 -9.72
C PHE A 234 -21.10 -5.91 -9.71
N GLN A 235 -22.40 -6.07 -9.99
CA GLN A 235 -23.02 -7.40 -10.15
C GLN A 235 -22.32 -8.23 -11.25
N ARG A 236 -22.00 -7.61 -12.38
CA ARG A 236 -21.27 -8.28 -13.47
C ARG A 236 -19.87 -8.69 -13.06
N LEU A 237 -19.15 -7.79 -12.38
CA LEU A 237 -17.83 -8.08 -11.82
C LEU A 237 -17.85 -9.18 -10.77
N GLN A 238 -18.90 -9.27 -9.94
CA GLN A 238 -19.08 -10.36 -8.98
C GLN A 238 -19.24 -11.71 -9.68
N ALA A 239 -20.00 -11.76 -10.78
CA ALA A 239 -20.15 -12.99 -11.57
C ALA A 239 -18.82 -13.41 -12.24
N GLU A 240 -18.01 -12.45 -12.71
CA GLU A 240 -16.67 -12.71 -13.24
C GLU A 240 -15.70 -13.19 -12.17
N LEU A 241 -15.65 -12.49 -11.04
CA LEU A 241 -14.83 -12.84 -9.89
C LEU A 241 -15.09 -14.27 -9.44
N ARG A 242 -16.37 -14.66 -9.31
CA ARG A 242 -16.74 -16.03 -8.90
C ARG A 242 -16.33 -17.09 -9.92
N ARG A 243 -16.52 -16.82 -11.21
CA ARG A 243 -16.06 -17.73 -12.27
C ARG A 243 -14.54 -17.89 -12.25
N TRP A 244 -13.81 -16.80 -12.08
CA TRP A 244 -12.36 -16.81 -12.00
C TRP A 244 -11.85 -17.53 -10.73
N LEU A 245 -12.48 -17.29 -9.57
CA LEU A 245 -12.14 -17.98 -8.33
C LEU A 245 -12.37 -19.49 -8.40
N ALA A 246 -13.35 -19.95 -9.17
CA ALA A 246 -13.59 -21.37 -9.37
C ALA A 246 -12.39 -22.07 -10.05
N SER A 247 -11.70 -21.40 -10.98
CA SER A 247 -10.49 -21.91 -11.64
C SER A 247 -9.19 -21.62 -10.87
N HIS A 248 -9.19 -20.67 -9.93
CA HIS A 248 -7.99 -20.24 -9.16
C HIS A 248 -8.08 -20.56 -7.67
N ARG A 249 -8.96 -21.48 -7.25
CA ARG A 249 -9.26 -21.77 -5.83
C ARG A 249 -8.06 -22.16 -4.96
N HIS A 250 -7.00 -22.70 -5.58
CA HIS A 250 -5.75 -23.12 -4.91
C HIS A 250 -4.67 -22.04 -4.89
N SER A 251 -4.89 -20.94 -5.61
CA SER A 251 -3.95 -19.84 -5.80
C SER A 251 -4.47 -18.56 -5.13
N ILE A 252 -5.42 -18.65 -4.21
CA ILE A 252 -6.05 -17.49 -3.57
C ILE A 252 -6.03 -17.66 -2.06
N LEU A 253 -5.86 -16.55 -1.33
CA LEU A 253 -6.05 -16.53 0.12
C LEU A 253 -7.54 -16.37 0.45
N TRP A 254 -8.16 -17.38 1.05
CA TRP A 254 -9.57 -17.30 1.47
C TRP A 254 -9.72 -16.62 2.84
N ASP A 255 -9.46 -15.32 2.88
CA ASP A 255 -9.54 -14.49 4.08
C ASP A 255 -10.91 -13.80 4.28
N ALA A 256 -11.08 -13.14 5.45
CA ALA A 256 -12.30 -12.43 5.78
C ALA A 256 -12.60 -11.25 4.82
N PRO A 257 -11.63 -10.39 4.43
CA PRO A 257 -11.88 -9.33 3.46
C PRO A 257 -12.41 -9.81 2.10
N LEU A 258 -11.85 -10.89 1.54
CA LEU A 258 -12.34 -11.46 0.27
C LEU A 258 -13.76 -12.03 0.44
N ARG A 259 -14.03 -12.71 1.56
CA ARG A 259 -15.38 -13.24 1.87
C ARG A 259 -16.41 -12.12 2.04
N GLU A 260 -16.06 -11.02 2.71
CA GLU A 260 -16.93 -9.84 2.83
C GLU A 260 -17.21 -9.21 1.46
N LEU A 261 -16.20 -9.13 0.59
CA LEU A 261 -16.38 -8.63 -0.78
C LEU A 261 -17.32 -9.52 -1.59
N LEU A 262 -17.21 -10.84 -1.47
CA LEU A 262 -18.09 -11.80 -2.12
C LEU A 262 -19.52 -11.72 -1.56
N HIS A 263 -19.66 -11.58 -0.24
CA HIS A 263 -20.95 -11.50 0.44
C HIS A 263 -21.83 -10.37 -0.11
N TYR A 264 -21.24 -9.21 -0.44
CA TYR A 264 -21.97 -8.12 -1.10
C TYR A 264 -22.61 -8.53 -2.44
N GLY A 265 -21.97 -9.44 -3.18
CA GLY A 265 -22.56 -10.06 -4.37
C GLY A 265 -23.69 -11.05 -4.04
N ASP A 266 -23.61 -11.77 -2.93
CA ASP A 266 -24.65 -12.74 -2.51
C ASP A 266 -25.95 -12.05 -2.09
N ILE A 267 -25.84 -10.86 -1.47
CA ILE A 267 -27.00 -10.06 -1.03
C ILE A 267 -27.45 -9.01 -2.05
N ASP A 268 -26.89 -9.08 -3.26
CA ASP A 268 -27.17 -8.13 -4.36
C ASP A 268 -27.03 -6.65 -3.98
N HIS A 269 -26.00 -6.32 -3.20
CA HIS A 269 -25.77 -4.98 -2.67
C HIS A 269 -24.46 -4.39 -3.16
N TYR A 270 -24.51 -3.19 -3.75
CA TYR A 270 -23.31 -2.45 -4.12
C TYR A 270 -22.82 -1.59 -2.94
N PRO A 271 -21.64 -1.91 -2.34
CA PRO A 271 -21.19 -1.23 -1.14
C PRO A 271 -20.44 0.09 -1.42
N GLY A 272 -20.31 0.48 -2.70
CA GLY A 272 -19.52 1.63 -3.13
C GLY A 272 -18.04 1.34 -3.32
N LEU A 273 -17.39 2.11 -4.20
CA LEU A 273 -15.96 1.98 -4.55
C LEU A 273 -15.03 2.02 -3.33
N GLY A 274 -15.37 2.82 -2.32
CA GLY A 274 -14.57 2.94 -1.11
C GLY A 274 -14.48 1.64 -0.32
N VAL A 275 -15.61 0.97 -0.10
CA VAL A 275 -15.65 -0.31 0.62
C VAL A 275 -14.97 -1.41 -0.20
N ILE A 276 -15.17 -1.42 -1.52
CA ILE A 276 -14.44 -2.33 -2.43
C ILE A 276 -12.92 -2.13 -2.26
N LYS A 277 -12.43 -0.89 -2.35
CA LYS A 277 -11.01 -0.56 -2.16
C LYS A 277 -10.50 -1.00 -0.79
N LYS A 278 -11.26 -0.73 0.28
CA LYS A 278 -10.95 -1.15 1.66
C LYS A 278 -10.67 -2.65 1.72
N LEU A 279 -11.59 -3.46 1.18
CA LEU A 279 -11.50 -4.92 1.21
C LEU A 279 -10.39 -5.46 0.30
N SER A 280 -10.23 -4.89 -0.89
CA SER A 280 -9.14 -5.27 -1.80
C SER A 280 -7.76 -4.96 -1.22
N VAL A 281 -7.55 -3.80 -0.60
CA VAL A 281 -6.28 -3.46 0.07
C VAL A 281 -6.03 -4.39 1.26
N ALA A 282 -7.06 -4.68 2.05
CA ALA A 282 -6.94 -5.58 3.19
C ALA A 282 -6.52 -7.00 2.75
N HIS A 283 -7.21 -7.55 1.75
CA HIS A 283 -6.88 -8.84 1.13
C HIS A 283 -5.47 -8.87 0.53
N GLN A 284 -5.06 -7.78 -0.14
CA GLN A 284 -3.73 -7.62 -0.70
C GLN A 284 -2.63 -7.70 0.37
N ILE A 285 -2.78 -6.97 1.48
CA ILE A 285 -1.81 -6.97 2.57
C ILE A 285 -1.69 -8.36 3.20
N LEU A 286 -2.82 -9.06 3.41
CA LEU A 286 -2.81 -10.43 3.95
C LEU A 286 -2.16 -11.43 2.98
N SER A 287 -2.37 -11.27 1.67
CA SER A 287 -1.74 -12.12 0.64
C SER A 287 -0.21 -11.95 0.64
N VAL A 288 0.27 -10.70 0.74
CA VAL A 288 1.71 -10.43 0.85
C VAL A 288 2.28 -10.97 2.17
N GLN A 289 1.58 -10.75 3.29
CA GLN A 289 1.99 -11.32 4.59
C GLN A 289 2.11 -12.84 4.52
N HIS A 290 1.13 -13.53 3.93
CA HIS A 290 1.14 -14.98 3.78
C HIS A 290 2.36 -15.47 2.97
N THR A 291 2.73 -14.73 1.91
CA THR A 291 3.87 -15.08 1.05
C THR A 291 5.22 -14.84 1.74
N LEU A 292 5.31 -13.86 2.65
CA LEU A 292 6.54 -13.49 3.36
C LEU A 292 6.68 -14.15 4.75
N SER A 293 5.69 -14.93 5.18
CA SER A 293 5.69 -15.62 6.48
C SER A 293 6.65 -16.80 6.47
#